data_AF-A0A317IUD3-F1
#
_entry.id   AF-A0A317IUD3-F1
#
_cell.length_a   1.000
_cell.length_b   1.000
_cell.length_c   1.000
_cell.angle_alpha   90.00
_cell.angle_beta   90.00
_cell.angle_gamma   90.00
#
_symmetry.space_group_name_H-M   'P 1'
#
loop_
_entity.id
_entity.type
_entity.pdbx_description
1 polymer ?
#
loop_
_entity_poly.entity_id
_entity_poly.type
_entity_poly.pdbx_seq_one_letter_code
_entity_poly.pdbx_strand_id
1 'polypeptide(L)'
;SYRNVVSINKSAFAAEARYEIANSYYSLNDLKNAEKAALETVNKSGSYDYWITKAYILLGDIFAAQKDYFNAKATLQSVVDNSKNTELKNEAQGKLDRVNAQDKGNNQ
;
A
#
# COMPACT_ATOMS: atom_id res chain seq x y z
N SER A 1 3.31 -26.15 18.26
CA SER A 1 3.83 -26.61 16.95
C SER A 1 2.70 -27.01 16.02
N TYR A 2 2.86 -26.80 14.70
CA TYR A 2 1.91 -27.00 13.58
C TYR A 2 0.65 -26.11 13.53
N ARG A 3 -0.17 -26.01 14.59
CA ARG A 3 -1.39 -25.17 14.55
C ARG A 3 -1.11 -23.68 14.34
N ASN A 4 -0.01 -23.16 14.91
CA ASN A 4 0.40 -21.77 14.73
C ASN A 4 0.83 -21.48 13.28
N VAL A 5 1.55 -22.41 12.63
CA VAL A 5 2.07 -22.23 11.27
C VAL A 5 0.92 -22.26 10.24
N VAL A 6 -0.08 -23.11 10.46
CA VAL A 6 -1.30 -23.15 9.62
C VAL A 6 -2.13 -21.88 9.79
N SER A 7 -2.26 -21.36 11.02
CA SER A 7 -2.98 -20.10 11.27
C SER A 7 -2.26 -18.88 10.67
N ILE A 8 -0.92 -18.89 10.72
CA ILE A 8 -0.06 -17.87 10.11
C ILE A 8 -0.22 -17.86 8.58
N ASN A 9 -0.19 -19.04 7.94
CA ASN A 9 -0.41 -19.16 6.51
C ASN A 9 -1.81 -18.67 6.10
N LYS A 10 -2.88 -19.10 6.80
CA LYS A 10 -4.25 -18.66 6.50
C LYS A 10 -4.43 -17.15 6.61
N SER A 11 -3.76 -16.52 7.58
CA SER A 11 -3.86 -15.07 7.80
C SER A 11 -3.08 -14.28 6.75
N ALA A 12 -1.92 -14.78 6.31
CA ALA A 12 -1.16 -14.19 5.21
C ALA A 12 -1.93 -14.26 3.88
N PHE A 13 -2.53 -15.41 3.54
CA PHE A 13 -3.39 -15.53 2.36
C PHE A 13 -4.62 -14.61 2.42
N ALA A 14 -5.20 -14.42 3.61
CA ALA A 14 -6.31 -13.51 3.78
C ALA A 14 -5.89 -12.03 3.64
N ALA A 15 -4.67 -11.67 4.02
CA ALA A 15 -4.11 -10.34 3.82
C ALA A 15 -3.81 -10.09 2.33
N GLU A 16 -3.18 -11.06 1.66
CA GLU A 16 -2.94 -11.06 0.23
C GLU A 16 -4.23 -10.89 -0.58
N ALA A 17 -5.25 -11.70 -0.30
CA ALA A 17 -6.53 -11.61 -1.00
C ALA A 17 -7.20 -10.24 -0.84
N ARG A 18 -7.10 -9.62 0.34
CA ARG A 18 -7.64 -8.26 0.57
C ARG A 18 -6.85 -7.20 -0.19
N TYR A 19 -5.52 -7.33 -0.22
CA TYR A 19 -4.66 -6.48 -1.03
C TYR A 19 -5.02 -6.59 -2.51
N GLU A 20 -5.19 -7.80 -3.03
CA GLU A 20 -5.57 -8.04 -4.43
C GLU A 20 -6.94 -7.44 -4.78
N ILE A 21 -7.91 -7.46 -3.85
CA ILE A 21 -9.18 -6.77 -4.02
C ILE A 21 -8.96 -5.26 -4.16
N ALA A 22 -8.14 -4.66 -3.30
CA ALA A 22 -7.82 -3.23 -3.39
C ALA A 22 -7.10 -2.90 -4.70
N ASN A 23 -6.14 -3.72 -5.11
CA ASN A 23 -5.40 -3.58 -6.36
C ASN A 23 -6.30 -3.72 -7.59
N SER A 24 -7.31 -4.59 -7.53
CA SER A 24 -8.32 -4.74 -8.59
C SER A 24 -9.16 -3.48 -8.73
N TYR A 25 -9.65 -2.90 -7.63
CA TYR A 25 -10.37 -1.63 -7.67
C TYR A 25 -9.50 -0.49 -8.22
N TYR A 26 -8.23 -0.45 -7.83
CA TYR A 26 -7.28 0.52 -8.36
C TYR A 26 -7.10 0.37 -9.88
N SER A 27 -6.96 -0.87 -10.35
CA SER A 27 -6.83 -1.19 -11.78
C SER A 27 -8.08 -0.83 -12.58
N LEU A 28 -9.26 -0.89 -11.95
CA LEU A 28 -10.53 -0.43 -12.52
C LEU A 28 -10.73 1.10 -12.43
N ASN A 29 -9.72 1.84 -11.93
CA ASN A 29 -9.78 3.27 -11.67
C ASN A 29 -10.89 3.67 -10.67
N ASP A 30 -11.38 2.72 -9.87
CA ASP A 30 -12.33 2.98 -8.79
C ASP A 30 -11.57 3.33 -7.50
N LEU A 31 -11.06 4.56 -7.48
CA LEU A 31 -10.12 5.02 -6.45
C LEU A 31 -10.75 5.06 -5.04
N LYS A 32 -12.06 5.31 -4.94
CA LYS A 32 -12.78 5.35 -3.66
C LYS A 32 -12.88 3.96 -3.03
N ASN A 33 -13.26 2.96 -3.83
CA ASN A 33 -13.34 1.59 -3.35
C ASN A 33 -11.95 1.01 -3.10
N ALA A 34 -10.96 1.36 -3.93
CA ALA A 34 -9.56 0.97 -3.74
C ALA A 34 -9.00 1.45 -2.40
N GLU A 35 -9.19 2.73 -2.07
CA GLU A 35 -8.73 3.31 -0.81
C GLU A 35 -9.34 2.60 0.40
N LYS A 36 -10.67 2.42 0.37
CA LYS A 36 -11.39 1.74 1.44
C LYS A 36 -10.91 0.29 1.62
N ALA A 37 -10.70 -0.43 0.53
CA ALA A 37 -10.21 -1.81 0.57
C ALA A 37 -8.75 -1.90 1.05
N ALA A 38 -7.90 -0.96 0.65
CA ALA A 38 -6.51 -0.90 1.11
C ALA A 38 -6.43 -0.56 2.61
N LEU A 39 -7.23 0.40 3.10
CA LEU A 39 -7.37 0.70 4.52
C LEU A 39 -7.90 -0.50 5.30
N GLU A 40 -8.89 -1.22 4.76
CA GLU A 40 -9.38 -2.45 5.38
C GLU A 40 -8.25 -3.50 5.49
N THR A 41 -7.41 -3.61 4.46
CA THR A 41 -6.24 -4.50 4.46
C THR A 41 -5.29 -4.14 5.58
N VAL A 42 -4.94 -2.86 5.75
CA VAL A 42 -4.08 -2.40 6.87
C VAL A 42 -4.71 -2.74 8.22
N ASN A 43 -6.00 -2.45 8.41
CA ASN A 43 -6.69 -2.68 9.68
C ASN A 43 -6.87 -4.17 10.02
N LYS A 44 -7.13 -5.02 9.02
CA LYS A 44 -7.40 -6.46 9.22
C LYS A 44 -6.15 -7.33 9.14
N SER A 45 -5.04 -6.83 8.58
CA SER A 45 -3.78 -7.59 8.47
C SER A 45 -2.93 -7.54 9.74
N GLY A 46 -3.33 -6.79 10.77
CA GLY A 46 -2.83 -6.94 12.14
C GLY A 46 -1.30 -6.83 12.28
N SER A 47 -0.62 -7.96 12.51
CA SER A 47 0.85 -8.02 12.73
C SER A 47 1.66 -8.41 11.50
N TYR A 48 1.04 -8.57 10.33
CA TYR A 48 1.73 -8.94 9.09
C TYR A 48 2.35 -7.71 8.42
N ASP A 49 3.49 -7.28 8.95
CA ASP A 49 4.27 -6.11 8.53
C ASP A 49 4.36 -6.00 7.00
N TYR A 50 4.70 -7.09 6.31
CA TYR A 50 4.81 -7.13 4.85
C TYR A 50 3.55 -6.67 4.11
N TRP A 51 2.37 -7.23 4.45
CA TRP A 51 1.11 -6.91 3.77
C TRP A 51 0.58 -5.53 4.15
N ILE A 52 0.84 -5.11 5.39
CA ILE A 52 0.54 -3.76 5.85
C ILE A 52 1.34 -2.74 5.05
N THR A 53 2.65 -2.97 4.91
CA THR A 53 3.52 -2.12 4.10
C THR A 53 3.11 -2.10 2.64
N LYS A 54 2.81 -3.26 2.03
CA LYS A 54 2.25 -3.35 0.66
C LYS A 54 0.97 -2.52 0.51
N ALA A 55 0.04 -2.60 1.46
CA ALA A 55 -1.21 -1.84 1.42
C ALA A 55 -0.96 -0.32 1.56
N TYR A 56 -0.02 0.12 2.39
CA TYR A 56 0.39 1.53 2.45
C TYR A 56 1.02 2.01 1.13
N ILE A 57 1.83 1.18 0.48
CA ILE A 57 2.39 1.52 -0.83
C ILE A 57 1.26 1.74 -1.85
N LEU A 58 0.29 0.84 -1.89
CA LEU A 58 -0.88 0.96 -2.77
C LEU A 58 -1.73 2.19 -2.45
N LEU A 59 -1.91 2.54 -1.16
CA LEU A 59 -2.57 3.80 -0.77
C LEU A 59 -1.84 5.02 -1.35
N GLY A 60 -0.50 5.00 -1.34
CA GLY A 60 0.31 6.02 -2.01
C GLY A 60 -0.02 6.18 -3.50
N ASP A 61 -0.12 5.08 -4.24
CA ASP A 61 -0.51 5.12 -5.66
C ASP A 61 -1.96 5.58 -5.87
N ILE A 62 -2.88 5.19 -4.99
CA ILE A 62 -4.28 5.60 -5.03
C ILE A 62 -4.38 7.11 -4.82
N PHE A 63 -3.73 7.66 -3.79
CA PHE A 63 -3.71 9.10 -3.54
C PHE A 63 -3.07 9.87 -4.70
N ALA A 64 -1.99 9.36 -5.28
CA ALA A 64 -1.37 9.96 -6.45
C ALA A 64 -2.33 10.00 -7.66
N ALA A 65 -3.10 8.92 -7.88
CA ALA A 65 -4.12 8.87 -8.93
C ALA A 65 -5.30 9.81 -8.64
N GLN A 66 -5.63 10.04 -7.36
CA GLN A 66 -6.60 11.06 -6.94
C GLN A 66 -6.05 12.49 -7.04
N LYS A 67 -4.78 12.67 -7.46
CA LYS A 67 -4.04 13.94 -7.46
C LYS A 67 -3.82 14.54 -6.07
N ASP A 68 -3.99 13.73 -5.02
CA ASP A 68 -3.65 14.08 -3.65
C ASP A 68 -2.17 13.77 -3.39
N TYR A 69 -1.31 14.53 -4.05
CA TYR A 69 0.14 14.32 -3.98
C TYR A 69 0.69 14.51 -2.57
N PHE A 70 0.03 15.33 -1.73
CA PHE A 70 0.44 15.54 -0.34
C PHE A 70 0.29 14.25 0.47
N ASN A 71 -0.90 13.64 0.44
CA ASN A 71 -1.15 12.38 1.14
C ASN A 71 -0.39 11.21 0.54
N ALA A 72 -0.21 11.18 -0.80
CA ALA A 72 0.60 10.18 -1.47
C ALA A 72 2.06 10.20 -0.98
N LYS A 73 2.68 11.38 -0.94
CA LYS A 73 4.06 11.55 -0.46
C LYS A 73 4.19 11.18 1.01
N ALA A 74 3.30 11.67 1.86
CA ALA A 74 3.34 11.37 3.30
C ALA A 74 3.23 9.86 3.57
N THR A 75 2.33 9.18 2.86
CA THR A 75 2.14 7.73 3.00
C THR A 75 3.36 6.94 2.55
N LEU A 76 3.89 7.23 1.36
CA LEU A 76 5.06 6.53 0.81
C LEU A 76 6.33 6.84 1.63
N GLN A 77 6.50 8.07 2.08
CA GLN A 77 7.63 8.47 2.93
C GLN A 77 7.60 7.74 4.28
N SER A 78 6.42 7.59 4.88
CA SER A 78 6.24 6.81 6.11
C SER A 78 6.70 5.36 5.91
N VAL A 79 6.36 4.75 4.77
CA VAL A 79 6.84 3.40 4.43
C VAL A 79 8.36 3.38 4.27
N VAL A 80 8.95 4.34 3.56
CA VAL A 80 10.41 4.39 3.37
C VAL A 80 11.15 4.51 4.71
N ASP A 81 10.61 5.29 5.64
CA ASP A 81 11.22 5.53 6.94
C ASP A 81 11.04 4.33 7.91
N ASN A 82 9.84 3.73 7.92
CA ASN A 82 9.45 2.71 8.91
C ASN A 82 9.59 1.27 8.44
N SER A 83 9.63 1.00 7.12
CA SER A 83 9.70 -0.36 6.60
C SER A 83 11.05 -1.00 6.91
N LYS A 84 11.02 -2.17 7.56
CA LYS A 84 12.19 -3.03 7.81
C LYS A 84 12.58 -3.84 6.59
N ASN A 85 11.67 -3.97 5.61
CA ASN A 85 11.90 -4.72 4.39
C ASN A 85 12.50 -3.80 3.33
N THR A 86 13.75 -4.07 2.94
CA THR A 86 14.50 -3.27 1.96
C THR A 86 13.85 -3.28 0.58
N GLU A 87 13.24 -4.38 0.16
CA GLU A 87 12.56 -4.47 -1.14
C GLU A 87 11.34 -3.54 -1.18
N LEU A 88 10.50 -3.58 -0.14
CA LEU A 88 9.34 -2.71 -0.04
C LEU A 88 9.73 -1.23 0.14
N LYS A 89 10.84 -0.97 0.85
CA LYS A 89 11.40 0.37 0.99
C LYS A 89 11.85 0.94 -0.36
N ASN A 90 12.53 0.13 -1.18
CA ASN A 90 12.93 0.52 -2.54
C ASN A 90 11.71 0.73 -3.45
N GLU A 91 10.70 -0.14 -3.36
CA GLU A 91 9.43 0.02 -4.10
C GLU A 91 8.73 1.34 -3.73
N ALA A 92 8.60 1.62 -2.43
CA ALA A 92 8.00 2.84 -1.92
C ALA A 92 8.79 4.09 -2.33
N GLN A 93 10.12 4.04 -2.26
CA GLN A 93 10.98 5.14 -2.69
C GLN A 93 10.81 5.43 -4.18
N GLY A 94 10.84 4.40 -5.04
CA GLY A 94 10.64 4.58 -6.48
C GLY A 94 9.27 5.17 -6.82
N LYS A 95 8.23 4.82 -6.06
CA LYS A 95 6.90 5.44 -6.20
C LYS A 95 6.89 6.88 -5.69
N LEU A 96 7.52 7.16 -4.55
CA LEU A 96 7.62 8.51 -4.00
C LEU A 96 8.29 9.48 -4.99
N ASP A 97 9.36 9.05 -5.64
CA ASP A 97 10.03 9.83 -6.69
C ASP A 97 9.11 10.10 -7.89
N ARG A 98 8.30 9.13 -8.31
CA ARG A 98 7.29 9.33 -9.38
C ARG A 98 6.23 10.34 -8.97
N VAL A 99 5.70 10.23 -7.75
CA VAL A 99 4.70 11.16 -7.20
C VAL A 99 5.29 12.58 -7.13
N ASN A 100 6.53 12.74 -6.71
CA ASN A 100 7.25 14.02 -6.70
C ASN A 100 7.42 14.61 -8.11
N ALA A 101 7.71 13.78 -9.11
CA ALA A 101 7.83 14.24 -10.49
C ALA A 101 6.47 14.67 -11.07
N GLN A 102 5.39 13.93 -10.77
CA GLN A 102 4.03 14.26 -11.21
C GLN A 102 3.50 15.55 -10.57
N ASP A 103 3.75 15.76 -9.28
CA ASP A 103 3.38 16.97 -8.56
C ASP A 103 4.05 18.23 -9.15
N LYS A 104 5.35 18.14 -9.49
CA LYS A 104 6.08 19.24 -10.15
C LYS A 104 5.55 19.53 -11.56
N GLY A 105 5.22 18.50 -12.33
CA GLY A 105 4.68 18.65 -13.69
C GLY A 105 3.25 19.21 -13.73
N ASN A 106 2.45 19.04 -12.68
CA ASN A 106 1.11 19.65 -12.57
C ASN A 106 1.13 21.11 -12.11
N ASN A 107 2.22 21.57 -11.48
CA ASN A 107 2.39 22.93 -10.98
C ASN A 107 3.18 23.86 -11.95
N GLN A 108 3.44 23.41 -13.18
CA GLN A 108 4.05 24.20 -14.27
C GLN A 108 3.06 24.39 -15.41
#